data_AF-A0A945BE68-F1
#
_entry.id   AF-A0A945BE68-F1
#
_cell.length_a   1.000
_cell.length_b   1.000
_cell.length_c   1.000
_cell.angle_alpha   90.00
_cell.angle_beta   90.00
_cell.angle_gamma   90.00
#
_symmetry.space_group_name_H-M   'P 1'
#
loop_
_entity.id
_entity.type
_entity.pdbx_description
1 polymer ?
#
loop_
_entity_poly.entity_id
_entity_poly.type
_entity_poly.pdbx_seq_one_letter_code
_entity_poly.pdbx_strand_id
1 'polypeptide(L)'
;MTEYELVQSLFSGIETYDSGFEFWLTGTFAVIVACHLGQDILDKWYTLLIAALYTMFSFNMLFRTMLASELILRYREQLPQFGVTSETWLVSGNVVLASITFTTGFFGTLFFVLRTLRRK
;
A
#
# COMPACT_ATOMS: atom_id res chain seq x y z
N MET A 1 -24.44 -12.55 -14.91
CA MET A 1 -23.70 -12.24 -13.68
C MET A 1 -24.75 -11.79 -12.68
N THR A 2 -25.07 -12.64 -11.71
CA THR A 2 -26.08 -12.35 -10.69
C THR A 2 -25.55 -11.29 -9.73
N GLU A 3 -26.43 -10.47 -9.16
CA GLU A 3 -26.06 -9.38 -8.21
C GLU A 3 -25.12 -9.85 -7.09
N TYR A 4 -25.32 -11.09 -6.63
CA TYR A 4 -24.48 -11.75 -5.64
C TYR A 4 -23.02 -11.94 -6.08
N GLU A 5 -22.76 -12.33 -7.33
CA GLU A 5 -21.41 -12.54 -7.84
C GLU A 5 -20.63 -11.22 -7.94
N LEU A 6 -21.31 -10.13 -8.33
CA LEU A 6 -20.71 -8.80 -8.46
C LEU A 6 -20.35 -8.20 -7.09
N VAL A 7 -21.21 -8.39 -6.10
CA VAL A 7 -20.96 -7.97 -4.72
C VAL A 7 -19.84 -8.80 -4.11
N GLN A 8 -19.83 -10.12 -4.33
CA GLN A 8 -18.78 -11.00 -3.83
C GLN A 8 -17.39 -10.69 -4.45
N SER A 9 -17.33 -10.36 -5.75
CA SER A 9 -16.08 -9.93 -6.39
C SER A 9 -15.61 -8.58 -5.88
N LEU A 10 -16.53 -7.65 -5.58
CA LEU A 10 -16.19 -6.37 -4.95
C LEU A 10 -15.59 -6.56 -3.56
N PHE A 11 -16.23 -7.37 -2.70
CA PHE A 11 -15.72 -7.66 -1.36
C PHE A 11 -14.36 -8.36 -1.40
N SER A 12 -14.18 -9.34 -2.30
CA SER A 12 -12.89 -10.00 -2.50
C SER A 12 -11.79 -9.03 -2.98
N GLY A 13 -12.15 -8.06 -3.83
CA GLY A 13 -11.23 -7.00 -4.26
C GLY A 13 -10.82 -6.07 -3.12
N ILE A 14 -11.75 -5.73 -2.24
CA ILE A 14 -11.50 -4.90 -1.04
C ILE A 14 -10.62 -5.67 -0.03
N GLU A 15 -10.90 -6.93 0.22
CA GLU A 15 -10.11 -7.79 1.11
C GLU A 15 -8.66 -7.95 0.60
N THR A 16 -8.50 -8.12 -0.72
CA THR A 16 -7.18 -8.16 -1.36
C THR A 16 -6.43 -6.83 -1.22
N TYR A 17 -7.14 -5.71 -1.29
CA TYR A 17 -6.57 -4.38 -1.09
C TYR A 17 -6.09 -4.19 0.36
N ASP A 18 -6.91 -4.56 1.34
CA ASP A 18 -6.59 -4.40 2.77
C ASP A 18 -5.41 -5.29 3.19
N SER A 19 -5.41 -6.55 2.76
CA SER A 19 -4.28 -7.48 2.99
C SER A 19 -2.98 -6.97 2.34
N GLY A 20 -3.06 -6.39 1.14
CA GLY A 20 -1.90 -5.79 0.48
C GLY A 20 -1.34 -4.59 1.24
N PHE A 21 -2.22 -3.75 1.79
CA PHE A 21 -1.85 -2.60 2.60
C PHE A 21 -1.22 -3.01 3.94
N GLU A 22 -1.79 -3.99 4.63
CA GLU A 22 -1.23 -4.55 5.87
C GLU A 22 0.17 -5.16 5.65
N PHE A 23 0.36 -5.87 4.54
CA PHE A 23 1.68 -6.40 4.18
C PHE A 23 2.69 -5.28 3.91
N TRP A 24 2.28 -4.22 3.23
CA TRP A 24 3.13 -3.05 2.99
C TRP A 24 3.52 -2.33 4.30
N LEU A 25 2.57 -2.16 5.22
CA LEU A 25 2.85 -1.59 6.55
C LEU A 25 3.83 -2.45 7.35
N THR A 26 3.64 -3.76 7.34
CA THR A 26 4.52 -4.71 8.03
C THR A 26 5.94 -4.67 7.45
N GLY A 27 6.07 -4.64 6.12
CA GLY A 27 7.36 -4.50 5.44
C GLY A 27 8.05 -3.17 5.78
N THR A 28 7.28 -2.08 5.85
CA THR A 28 7.78 -0.76 6.25
C THR A 28 8.33 -0.78 7.69
N PHE A 29 7.59 -1.37 8.62
CA PHE A 29 8.04 -1.53 10.01
C PHE A 29 9.33 -2.37 10.10
N ALA A 30 9.40 -3.49 9.39
CA ALA A 30 10.58 -4.36 9.37
C ALA A 30 11.83 -3.62 8.86
N VAL A 31 11.69 -2.78 7.81
CA VAL A 31 12.79 -1.97 7.28
C VAL A 31 13.28 -0.94 8.30
N ILE A 32 12.37 -0.24 8.98
CA ILE A 32 12.71 0.72 10.04
C ILE A 32 13.47 0.03 11.17
N VAL A 33 12.94 -1.10 11.65
CA VAL A 33 13.53 -1.89 12.74
C VAL A 33 14.90 -2.45 12.33
N ALA A 34 15.04 -3.00 11.12
CA ALA A 34 16.31 -3.50 10.61
C ALA A 34 17.37 -2.39 10.49
N CYS A 35 16.98 -1.21 10.00
CA CYS A 35 17.87 -0.06 9.95
C CYS A 35 18.21 0.47 11.35
N HIS A 36 17.28 0.39 12.32
CA HIS A 36 17.51 0.85 13.68
C HIS A 36 18.42 -0.09 14.49
N LEU A 37 18.16 -1.40 14.47
CA LEU A 37 19.02 -2.39 15.15
C LEU A 37 20.35 -2.61 14.42
N GLY A 38 20.34 -2.52 13.10
CA GLY A 38 21.54 -2.69 12.27
C GLY A 38 22.48 -1.49 12.30
N GLN A 39 22.13 -0.37 12.96
CA GLN A 39 22.92 0.86 12.88
C GLN A 39 24.40 0.69 13.23
N ASP A 40 24.78 -0.24 14.10
CA ASP A 40 26.20 -0.49 14.40
C ASP A 40 26.89 -1.42 13.39
N ILE A 41 26.17 -2.39 12.81
CA ILE A 41 26.77 -3.50 12.01
C ILE A 41 26.61 -3.26 10.50
N LEU A 42 25.62 -2.46 10.09
CA LEU A 42 25.15 -2.40 8.70
C LEU A 42 26.00 -1.45 7.85
N ASP A 43 26.76 -2.02 6.91
CA ASP A 43 27.64 -1.25 6.02
C ASP A 43 26.85 -0.28 5.12
N LYS A 44 27.52 0.79 4.64
CA LYS A 44 26.88 1.82 3.78
C LYS A 44 26.19 1.20 2.56
N TRP A 45 26.80 0.18 1.96
CA TRP A 45 26.27 -0.52 0.79
C TRP A 45 25.03 -1.37 1.10
N TYR A 46 25.00 -2.05 2.25
CA TYR A 46 23.84 -2.85 2.65
C TYR A 46 22.63 -1.96 2.99
N THR A 47 22.87 -0.80 3.60
CA THR A 47 21.81 0.19 3.87
C THR A 47 21.21 0.71 2.56
N LEU A 48 22.06 0.97 1.55
CA LEU A 48 21.62 1.40 0.22
C LEU A 48 20.82 0.29 -0.50
N LEU A 49 21.24 -0.97 -0.38
CA LEU A 49 20.53 -2.12 -0.93
C LEU A 49 19.14 -2.27 -0.30
N ILE A 50 19.02 -2.13 1.03
CA ILE A 50 17.73 -2.16 1.73
C ILE A 50 16.83 -1.00 1.28
N ALA A 51 17.38 0.21 1.10
CA ALA A 51 16.63 1.35 0.58
C ALA A 51 16.09 1.08 -0.83
N ALA A 52 16.93 0.52 -1.72
CA ALA A 52 16.53 0.17 -3.08
C ALA A 52 15.46 -0.92 -3.09
N LEU A 53 15.62 -1.96 -2.26
CA LEU A 53 14.66 -3.05 -2.14
C LEU A 53 13.31 -2.56 -1.59
N TYR A 54 13.33 -1.70 -0.56
CA TYR A 54 12.12 -1.05 -0.02
C TYR A 54 11.42 -0.19 -1.07
N THR A 55 12.19 0.52 -1.89
CA THR A 55 11.66 1.33 -3.00
C THR A 55 10.96 0.44 -4.02
N MET A 56 11.62 -0.61 -4.51
CA MET A 56 11.02 -1.57 -5.44
C MET A 56 9.77 -2.25 -4.86
N PHE A 57 9.83 -2.64 -3.60
CA PHE A 57 8.71 -3.25 -2.88
C PHE A 57 7.51 -2.30 -2.79
N SER A 58 7.74 -1.04 -2.42
CA SER A 58 6.70 -0.02 -2.33
C SER A 58 6.10 0.28 -3.71
N PHE A 59 6.91 0.39 -4.76
CA PHE A 59 6.40 0.54 -6.12
C PHE A 59 5.56 -0.66 -6.55
N ASN A 60 6.01 -1.89 -6.28
CA ASN A 60 5.25 -3.10 -6.59
C ASN A 60 3.88 -3.10 -5.91
N MET A 61 3.82 -2.70 -4.64
CA MET A 61 2.56 -2.55 -3.91
C MET A 61 1.68 -1.41 -4.41
N LEU A 62 2.28 -0.29 -4.84
CA LEU A 62 1.54 0.81 -5.47
C LEU A 62 0.89 0.36 -6.79
N PHE A 63 1.61 -0.38 -7.65
CA PHE A 63 1.02 -0.94 -8.87
C PHE A 63 -0.10 -1.93 -8.56
N ARG A 64 0.08 -2.80 -7.56
CA ARG A 64 -0.92 -3.79 -7.16
C ARG A 64 -2.19 -3.15 -6.60
N THR A 65 -2.05 -2.09 -5.81
CA THR A 65 -3.18 -1.30 -5.30
C THR A 65 -3.86 -0.48 -6.40
N MET A 66 -3.11 0.07 -7.36
CA MET A 66 -3.69 0.72 -8.54
C MET A 66 -4.53 -0.25 -9.38
N LEU A 67 -4.00 -1.45 -9.68
CA LEU A 67 -4.74 -2.50 -10.39
C LEU A 67 -6.00 -2.92 -9.64
N ALA A 68 -5.91 -3.12 -8.31
CA ALA A 68 -7.07 -3.42 -7.48
C ALA A 68 -8.10 -2.29 -7.48
N SER A 69 -7.65 -1.03 -7.42
CA SER A 69 -8.55 0.14 -7.47
C SER A 69 -9.25 0.29 -8.81
N GLU A 70 -8.57 0.01 -9.92
CA GLU A 70 -9.14 0.07 -11.26
C GLU A 70 -10.17 -1.04 -11.47
N LEU A 71 -9.91 -2.25 -10.93
CA LEU A 71 -10.88 -3.34 -10.89
C LEU A 71 -12.12 -2.94 -10.08
N ILE A 72 -11.94 -2.42 -8.86
CA ILE A 72 -13.05 -1.97 -8.00
C ILE A 72 -13.87 -0.86 -8.68
N LEU A 73 -13.22 0.09 -9.36
CA LEU A 73 -13.89 1.16 -10.11
C LEU A 73 -14.70 0.61 -11.28
N ARG A 74 -14.16 -0.34 -12.06
CA ARG A 74 -14.90 -0.98 -13.16
C ARG A 74 -16.11 -1.78 -12.67
N TYR A 75 -15.96 -2.54 -11.57
CA TYR A 75 -17.10 -3.22 -10.93
C TYR A 75 -18.12 -2.21 -10.37
N ARG A 76 -17.66 -1.06 -9.87
CA ARG A 76 -18.52 0.05 -9.40
C ARG A 76 -19.30 0.73 -10.52
N GLU A 77 -18.74 0.90 -11.71
CA GLU A 77 -19.48 1.45 -12.86
C GLU A 77 -20.59 0.52 -13.35
N GLN A 78 -20.50 -0.78 -13.03
CA GLN A 78 -21.54 -1.77 -13.32
C GLN A 78 -22.60 -1.88 -12.20
N LEU A 79 -22.29 -1.48 -10.96
CA LEU A 79 -23.21 -1.47 -9.82
C LEU A 79 -24.46 -0.57 -9.95
N PRO A 80 -24.46 0.62 -10.59
CA PRO A 80 -25.67 1.42 -10.77
C PRO A 80 -26.72 0.74 -11.66
N GLN A 81 -26.36 -0.30 -12.43
CA GLN A 81 -27.34 -1.12 -13.16
C GLN A 81 -28.17 -2.02 -12.23
N PHE A 82 -27.77 -2.19 -10.97
CA PHE A 82 -28.39 -3.10 -9.99
C PHE A 82 -29.00 -2.37 -8.78
N GLY A 83 -29.17 -1.05 -8.82
CA GLY A 83 -29.90 -0.29 -7.79
C GLY A 83 -29.21 -0.15 -6.43
N VAL A 84 -27.96 -0.62 -6.27
CA VAL A 84 -27.18 -0.49 -5.03
C VAL A 84 -26.43 0.84 -5.02
N THR A 85 -26.94 1.82 -4.27
CA THR A 85 -26.26 3.10 -4.04
C THR A 85 -25.16 2.92 -2.99
N SER A 86 -23.91 2.75 -3.41
CA SER A 86 -22.78 2.81 -2.48
C SER A 86 -22.53 4.25 -2.06
N GLU A 87 -22.45 4.51 -0.75
CA GLU A 87 -22.14 5.84 -0.22
C GLU A 87 -20.76 6.30 -0.70
N THR A 88 -20.76 7.17 -1.70
CA THR A 88 -19.59 7.75 -2.39
C THR A 88 -18.57 8.32 -1.40
N TRP A 89 -19.05 8.82 -0.26
CA TRP A 89 -18.25 9.50 0.75
C TRP A 89 -17.30 8.57 1.50
N LEU A 90 -17.76 7.38 1.91
CA LEU A 90 -16.94 6.45 2.70
C LEU A 90 -15.81 5.85 1.86
N VAL A 91 -16.10 5.46 0.62
CA VAL A 91 -15.10 4.90 -0.31
C VAL A 91 -14.07 5.97 -0.69
N SER A 92 -14.54 7.18 -1.04
CA SER A 92 -13.63 8.27 -1.40
C SER A 92 -12.76 8.70 -0.21
N GLY A 93 -13.32 8.76 1.00
CA GLY A 93 -12.57 9.06 2.21
C GLY A 93 -11.50 8.02 2.53
N ASN A 94 -11.82 6.72 2.41
CA ASN A 94 -10.86 5.65 2.67
C ASN A 94 -9.71 5.64 1.66
N VAL A 95 -10.00 5.84 0.38
CA VAL A 95 -8.96 5.94 -0.67
C VAL A 95 -8.04 7.13 -0.41
N VAL A 96 -8.59 8.28 -0.02
CA VAL A 96 -7.79 9.47 0.31
C VAL A 96 -6.91 9.20 1.52
N LEU A 97 -7.46 8.67 2.62
CA LEU A 97 -6.68 8.34 3.83
C LEU A 97 -5.56 7.32 3.54
N ALA A 98 -5.87 6.28 2.76
CA ALA A 98 -4.89 5.26 2.39
C ALA A 98 -3.77 5.84 1.52
N SER A 99 -4.09 6.73 0.58
CA SER A 99 -3.09 7.42 -0.25
C SER A 99 -2.17 8.34 0.57
N ILE A 100 -2.73 9.07 1.54
CA ILE A 100 -1.97 9.91 2.48
C ILE A 100 -1.05 9.04 3.33
N THR A 101 -1.57 7.93 3.87
CA THR A 101 -0.80 7.01 4.72
C THR A 101 0.34 6.37 3.92
N PHE A 102 0.07 5.94 2.69
CA PHE A 102 1.07 5.37 1.80
C PHE A 102 2.19 6.38 1.50
N THR A 103 1.81 7.60 1.12
CA THR A 103 2.76 8.65 0.77
C THR A 103 3.61 9.03 1.99
N THR A 104 2.98 9.25 3.13
CA THR A 104 3.66 9.63 4.38
C THR A 104 4.57 8.52 4.88
N GLY A 105 4.12 7.26 4.86
CA GLY A 105 4.92 6.11 5.29
C GLY A 105 6.10 5.83 4.35
N PHE A 106 5.91 5.96 3.04
CA PHE A 106 6.97 5.78 2.05
C PHE A 106 8.07 6.82 2.22
N PHE A 107 7.72 8.12 2.19
CA PHE A 107 8.69 9.19 2.33
C PHE A 107 9.33 9.22 3.72
N GLY A 108 8.56 8.96 4.79
CA GLY A 108 9.07 8.90 6.15
C GLY A 108 10.13 7.81 6.32
N THR A 109 9.87 6.61 5.78
CA THR A 109 10.80 5.48 5.86
C THR A 109 12.03 5.71 5.00
N LEU A 110 11.85 6.20 3.78
CA LEU A 110 12.96 6.48 2.88
C LEU A 110 13.87 7.59 3.44
N PHE A 111 13.28 8.64 4.04
CA PHE A 111 14.03 9.67 4.76
C PHE A 111 14.79 9.10 5.96
N PHE A 112 14.16 8.21 6.75
CA PHE A 112 14.80 7.56 7.89
C PHE A 112 16.03 6.74 7.46
N VAL A 113 15.87 5.90 6.43
CA VAL A 113 16.96 5.07 5.89
C VAL A 113 18.10 5.93 5.33
N LEU A 114 17.79 6.99 4.58
CA LEU A 114 18.79 7.93 4.06
C LEU A 114 19.51 8.72 5.16
N ARG A 115 18.79 9.09 6.23
CA ARG A 115 19.38 9.76 7.39
C ARG A 115 20.34 8.83 8.12
N THR A 116 20.02 7.55 8.23
CA THR A 116 20.91 6.52 8.80
C THR A 116 22.17 6.37 7.96
N LEU A 117 22.06 6.39 6.63
CA LEU A 117 23.21 6.35 5.71
C LEU A 117 24.16 7.54 5.90
N ARG A 118 23.62 8.75 6.14
CA ARG A 118 24.40 9.99 6.34
C ARG A 118 25.13 10.09 7.69
N ARG A 119 24.76 9.29 8.69
CA ARG A 119 25.40 9.30 10.02
C ARG A 119 26.60 8.35 10.13
N LYS A 120 26.75 7.39 9.21
CA LYS A 120 27.98 6.61 9.01
C LYS A 120 28.90 7.30 8.02
#